data_AF-A0A956KQ73-F1
#
_entry.id   AF-A0A956KQ73-F1
#
_cell.length_a   1.000
_cell.length_b   1.000
_cell.length_c   1.000
_cell.angle_alpha   90.00
_cell.angle_beta   90.00
_cell.angle_gamma   90.00
#
_symmetry.space_group_name_H-M   'P 1'
#
loop_
_entity.id
_entity.type
_entity.pdbx_description
1 polymer ?
#
loop_
_entity_poly.entity_id
_entity_poly.type
_entity_poly.pdbx_seq_one_letter_code
_entity_poly.pdbx_strand_id
1 'polypeptide(L)' 'MSERVFLCRCEDVTMSELEHALAAGLETIEELKRYTGFGTGPCQGKEC' A
#
# COMPACT_ATOMS: atom_id res chain seq x y z
N MET A 1 -5.19 19.05 11.12
CA MET A 1 -4.06 18.36 10.46
C MET A 1 -4.61 17.04 9.96
N SER A 2 -4.55 16.78 8.65
CA SER A 2 -5.06 15.50 8.11
C SER A 2 -4.18 14.37 8.64
N GLU A 3 -4.78 13.41 9.33
CA GLU A 3 -4.09 12.22 9.81
C GLU A 3 -3.60 11.40 8.61
N ARG A 4 -2.31 11.08 8.59
CA ARG A 4 -1.73 10.18 7.60
C ARG A 4 -2.20 8.76 7.92
N VAL A 5 -3.04 8.20 7.06
CA VAL A 5 -3.52 6.82 7.21
C VAL A 5 -2.50 5.88 6.60
N PHE A 6 -1.95 4.99 7.43
CA PHE A 6 -1.07 3.91 6.98
C PHE A 6 -1.91 2.72 6.55
N LEU A 7 -1.69 2.27 5.31
CA LEU A 7 -2.19 1.01 4.79
C LEU A 7 -1.36 -0.16 5.32
N CYS A 8 -0.03 -0.04 5.25
CA CYS A 8 0.87 -1.07 5.78
C CYS A 8 1.99 -0.45 6.59
N ARG A 9 2.00 -0.71 7.91
CA ARG A 9 2.97 -0.11 8.83
C ARG A 9 4.38 -0.69 8.69
N CYS A 10 4.50 -1.98 8.34
CA CYS A 10 5.81 -2.63 8.21
C CYS A 10 6.63 -2.08 7.04
N GLU A 11 5.96 -1.50 6.05
CA GLU A 11 6.55 -1.03 4.79
C GLU A 11 6.32 0.47 4.59
N ASP A 12 5.83 1.16 5.63
CA ASP A 12 5.49 2.58 5.62
C ASP A 12 4.57 3.03 4.46
N VAL A 13 3.74 2.10 3.95
CA VAL A 13 2.80 2.37 2.85
C VAL A 13 1.55 3.07 3.38
N THR A 14 1.18 4.16 2.73
CA THR A 14 0.04 5.02 3.07
C THR A 14 -1.17 4.77 2.18
N MET A 15 -2.36 5.16 2.65
CA MET A 15 -3.57 5.13 1.84
C MET A 15 -3.45 5.99 0.58
N SER A 16 -2.75 7.14 0.68
CA SER A 16 -2.51 8.01 -0.47
C SER A 16 -1.69 7.32 -1.57
N GLU A 17 -0.73 6.47 -1.23
CA GLU A 17 0.06 5.74 -2.24
C GLU A 17 -0.80 4.69 -2.97
N LEU A 18 -1.72 4.04 -2.25
CA LEU A 18 -2.70 3.13 -2.85
C LEU A 18 -3.66 3.88 -3.78
N GLU A 19 -4.16 5.04 -3.36
CA GLU A 19 -5.04 5.88 -4.19
C GLU A 19 -4.33 6.35 -5.48
N HIS A 20 -3.04 6.73 -5.40
CA HIS A 20 -2.25 7.06 -6.58
C HIS A 20 -2.07 5.84 -7.50
N ALA A 21 -1.84 4.65 -6.95
CA ALA A 21 -1.70 3.42 -7.72
C ALA A 21 -3.00 3.08 -8.48
N LEU A 22 -4.15 3.21 -7.81
CA LEU A 22 -5.47 3.04 -8.43
C LEU A 22 -5.72 4.09 -9.52
N ALA A 23 -5.38 5.36 -9.27
CA ALA A 23 -5.51 6.43 -10.27
C ALA A 23 -4.60 6.24 -11.50
N ALA A 24 -3.50 5.49 -11.36
CA ALA A 24 -2.62 5.09 -12.45
C ALA A 24 -3.18 3.92 -13.29
N GLY A 25 -4.36 3.38 -12.93
CA GLY A 25 -5.01 2.28 -13.64
C GLY A 25 -4.56 0.88 -13.21
N LEU A 26 -3.93 0.75 -12.04
CA LEU A 26 -3.61 -0.55 -11.46
C LEU A 26 -4.86 -1.07 -10.74
N GLU A 27 -5.37 -2.22 -11.17
CA GLU A 27 -6.68 -2.71 -10.70
C GLU A 27 -6.58 -4.04 -9.95
N THR A 28 -5.46 -4.76 -10.10
CA THR A 28 -5.27 -6.05 -9.42
C THR A 28 -4.41 -5.93 -8.17
N ILE A 29 -4.66 -6.80 -7.19
CA ILE A 29 -3.90 -6.79 -5.95
C ILE A 29 -2.40 -7.03 -6.18
N GLU A 30 -2.05 -7.87 -7.16
CA GLU A 30 -0.66 -8.17 -7.48
C GLU A 30 0.07 -6.95 -8.09
N GLU A 31 -0.62 -6.17 -8.92
CA GLU A 31 -0.10 -4.90 -9.44
C GLU A 31 0.09 -3.88 -8.33
N LEU A 32 -0.90 -3.73 -7.45
CA LEU A 32 -0.84 -2.80 -6.33
C LEU A 32 0.29 -3.17 -5.37
N LYS A 33 0.46 -4.46 -5.05
CA LYS A 33 1.58 -4.96 -4.23
C LYS A 33 2.93 -4.70 -4.89
N ARG A 34 3.07 -4.95 -6.21
CA ARG A 34 4.32 -4.69 -6.94
C ARG A 34 4.66 -3.21 -7.03
N TYR A 35 3.65 -2.36 -7.13
CA TYR A 35 3.83 -0.92 -7.27
C TYR A 35 4.14 -0.24 -5.92
N THR A 36 3.37 -0.58 -4.89
CA THR A 36 3.47 0.05 -3.56
C THR A 36 4.39 -0.69 -2.59
N GLY A 37 4.69 -1.96 -2.86
CA GLY A 37 5.44 -2.84 -1.97
C GLY A 37 4.62 -3.52 -0.88
N PHE A 38 3.38 -3.10 -0.60
CA PHE A 38 2.68 -3.59 0.60
C PHE A 38 2.52 -5.12 0.62
N GLY A 39 2.62 -5.70 1.82
CA GLY A 39 2.47 -7.12 2.04
C GLY A 39 3.68 -7.96 1.63
N THR A 40 4.78 -7.35 1.20
CA THR A 40 6.02 -8.07 0.80
C THR A 40 7.11 -8.02 1.88
N GLY A 41 6.94 -7.15 2.89
CA GLY A 41 7.86 -6.94 3.98
C GLY A 41 7.92 -8.07 5.02
N PRO A 42 8.66 -7.89 6.13
CA PRO A 42 8.93 -8.95 7.10
C PRO A 42 7.68 -9.52 7.78
N CYS A 43 6.61 -8.72 7.89
CA CYS A 43 5.33 -9.18 8.45
C CYS A 43 4.45 -9.93 7.45
N GLN A 44 4.86 -10.01 6.17
CA GLN A 44 4.17 -10.75 5.10
C GLN A 44 2.68 -10.40 5.00
N GLY A 45 2.34 -9.11 5.17
CA GLY A 45 0.98 -8.61 5.03
C GLY A 45 0.04 -8.83 6.21
N LYS A 46 0.54 -9.28 7.38
CA LYS A 46 -0.32 -9.53 8.56
C LYS A 46 -0.85 -8.27 9.26
N GLU A 47 -0.15 -7.16 9.07
CA GLU A 47 -0.50 -5.85 9.64
C GLU A 47 -0.64 -4.77 8.55
N CYS A 48 -1.00 -5.22 7.36
CA CYS A 48 -1.70 -4.44 6.35
C CYS A 48 -3.14 -5.01 6.26
#